data_AF-A0A2T2P7A0-F1
#
_entry.id   AF-A0A2T2P7A0-F1
#
_cell.length_a   1.000
_cell.length_b   1.000
_cell.length_c   1.000
_cell.angle_alpha   90.00
_cell.angle_beta   90.00
_cell.angle_gamma   90.00
#
_symmetry.space_group_name_H-M   'P 1'
#
loop_
_entity.id
_entity.type
_entity.pdbx_description
1 polymer ?
#
loop_
_entity_poly.entity_id
_entity_poly.type
_entity_poly.pdbx_seq_one_letter_code
_entity_poly.pdbx_strand_id
1 'polypeptide(L)'
;KAAPKDDGINIEDLNLPKSIVQRLAKGVLPPNTQIQKDALLAMSKSATVFVNYLTSCAAENAARSNKKTVMPKDVFDAMAELEFEAFLPRLEAEV
;
A
#
# COMPACT_ATOMS: atom_id res chain seq x y z
N LYS A 1 -12.79 33.92 16.07
CA LYS A 1 -12.39 32.52 16.41
C LYS A 1 -11.75 31.92 15.17
N ALA A 2 -10.46 31.59 15.21
CA ALA A 2 -9.80 30.87 14.13
C ALA A 2 -10.37 29.45 14.06
N ALA A 3 -10.62 28.93 12.84
CA ALA A 3 -10.96 27.53 12.63
C ALA A 3 -9.84 26.64 13.20
N PRO A 4 -10.16 25.43 13.72
CA PRO A 4 -9.12 24.50 14.13
C PRO A 4 -8.23 24.24 12.92
N LYS A 5 -6.90 24.30 13.11
CA LYS A 5 -5.98 23.79 12.10
C LYS A 5 -6.28 22.30 11.97
N ASP A 6 -6.73 21.89 10.80
CA ASP A 6 -6.70 20.50 10.40
C ASP A 6 -5.21 20.16 10.24
N ASP A 7 -4.58 19.80 11.36
CA ASP A 7 -3.26 19.19 11.35
C ASP A 7 -3.48 17.78 10.76
N GLY A 8 -3.66 17.74 9.44
CA GLY A 8 -4.03 16.54 8.70
C GLY A 8 -3.07 15.39 9.00
N ILE A 9 -3.56 14.17 8.84
CA ILE A 9 -2.75 12.95 9.05
C ILE A 9 -1.54 13.00 8.10
N ASN A 10 -0.33 13.02 8.64
CA ASN A 10 0.88 12.99 7.81
C ASN A 10 1.16 11.56 7.38
N ILE A 11 1.78 11.39 6.20
CA ILE A 11 2.19 10.05 5.71
C ILE A 11 3.13 9.38 6.71
N GLU A 12 3.95 10.17 7.41
CA GLU A 12 4.85 9.71 8.46
C GLU A 12 4.14 8.96 9.58
N ASP A 13 2.91 9.36 9.92
CA ASP A 13 2.10 8.77 11.00
C ASP A 13 1.53 7.40 10.63
N LEU A 14 1.45 7.10 9.33
CA LEU A 14 0.90 5.85 8.77
C LEU A 14 1.98 4.88 8.29
N ASN A 15 3.27 5.20 8.53
CA ASN A 15 4.35 4.34 8.08
C ASN A 15 4.34 2.97 8.77
N LEU A 16 4.53 1.93 7.96
CA LEU A 16 4.75 0.58 8.44
C LEU A 16 6.04 0.50 9.30
N PRO A 17 6.13 -0.47 10.23
CA PRO A 17 7.33 -0.65 11.03
C PRO A 17 8.57 -0.86 10.14
N LYS A 18 9.56 0.05 10.25
CA LYS A 18 10.77 0.03 9.42
C LYS A 18 11.53 -1.31 9.45
N SER A 19 11.52 -1.99 10.60
CA SER A 19 12.16 -3.31 10.77
C SER A 19 11.52 -4.38 9.90
N ILE A 20 10.19 -4.33 9.70
CA ILE A 20 9.45 -5.27 8.87
C ILE A 20 9.71 -5.00 7.40
N VAL A 21 9.66 -3.74 6.97
CA VAL A 21 10.00 -3.32 5.60
C VAL A 21 11.43 -3.75 5.25
N GLN A 22 12.39 -3.50 6.15
CA GLN A 22 13.78 -3.90 5.95
C GLN A 22 13.95 -5.42 5.83
N ARG A 23 13.25 -6.20 6.66
CA ARG A 23 13.28 -7.67 6.62
C ARG A 23 12.74 -8.22 5.32
N LEU A 24 11.61 -7.69 4.84
CA LEU A 24 11.02 -8.09 3.55
C LEU A 24 11.93 -7.73 2.38
N ALA A 25 12.46 -6.50 2.35
CA ALA A 25 13.38 -6.06 1.30
C ALA A 25 14.66 -6.91 1.24
N LYS A 26 15.25 -7.25 2.40
CA LYS A 26 16.41 -8.15 2.44
C LYS A 26 16.08 -9.59 2.05
N GLY A 27 14.85 -10.04 2.25
CA GLY A 27 14.43 -11.41 1.95
C GLY A 27 14.49 -11.76 0.46
N VAL A 28 14.50 -10.76 -0.42
CA VAL A 28 14.61 -10.93 -1.88
C VAL A 28 15.99 -10.55 -2.44
N LEU A 29 16.95 -10.22 -1.56
CA LEU A 29 18.30 -9.82 -1.94
C LEU A 29 19.32 -10.91 -1.59
N PRO A 30 20.49 -10.94 -2.25
CA PRO A 30 21.57 -11.83 -1.87
C PRO A 30 22.01 -11.65 -0.40
N PRO A 31 22.61 -12.70 0.20
CA PRO A 31 23.18 -12.59 1.53
C PRO A 31 24.17 -11.42 1.64
N ASN A 32 24.17 -10.76 2.80
CA ASN A 32 25.04 -9.62 3.12
C ASN A 32 24.81 -8.33 2.29
N THR A 33 23.78 -8.25 1.45
CA THR A 33 23.43 -6.99 0.78
C THR A 33 23.01 -5.92 1.80
N GLN A 34 23.62 -4.74 1.66
CA GLN A 34 23.28 -3.57 2.46
C GLN A 34 22.24 -2.71 1.75
N ILE A 35 21.30 -2.16 2.52
CA ILE A 35 20.29 -1.21 2.04
C ILE A 35 20.59 0.13 2.71
N GLN A 36 20.75 1.18 1.91
CA GLN A 36 21.00 2.52 2.42
C GLN A 36 19.78 3.07 3.18
N LYS A 37 20.01 3.96 4.14
CA LYS A 37 18.95 4.54 4.98
C LYS A 37 17.87 5.25 4.15
N ASP A 38 18.28 5.98 3.13
CA ASP A 38 17.36 6.74 2.28
C ASP A 38 16.53 5.83 1.38
N ALA A 39 17.11 4.75 0.88
CA ALA A 39 16.38 3.72 0.13
C ALA A 39 15.33 3.03 1.01
N LEU A 40 15.68 2.70 2.27
CA LEU A 40 14.73 2.13 3.22
C LEU A 40 13.61 3.11 3.57
N LEU A 41 13.93 4.39 3.73
CA LEU A 41 12.93 5.43 3.96
C LEU A 41 12.00 5.58 2.76
N ALA A 42 12.53 5.58 1.54
CA ALA A 42 11.75 5.63 0.32
C ALA A 42 10.78 4.45 0.22
N MET A 43 11.26 3.21 0.41
CA MET A 43 10.39 2.02 0.41
C MET A 43 9.31 2.09 1.50
N SER A 44 9.65 2.58 2.69
CA SER A 44 8.68 2.74 3.78
C SER A 44 7.56 3.71 3.40
N LYS A 45 7.89 4.85 2.80
CA LYS A 45 6.90 5.84 2.35
C LYS A 45 6.09 5.32 1.15
N SER A 46 6.75 4.66 0.20
CA SER A 46 6.11 4.06 -0.97
C SER A 46 5.10 2.97 -0.58
N ALA A 47 5.37 2.17 0.45
CA ALA A 47 4.42 1.17 0.94
C ALA A 47 3.12 1.80 1.43
N THR A 48 3.20 2.90 2.20
CA THR A 48 2.03 3.66 2.65
C THR A 48 1.26 4.23 1.47
N VAL A 49 1.96 4.82 0.50
CA VAL A 49 1.33 5.37 -0.71
C VAL A 49 0.66 4.27 -1.54
N PHE A 50 1.30 3.10 -1.67
CA PHE A 50 0.74 1.96 -2.38
C PHE A 50 -0.58 1.49 -1.78
N VAL A 51 -0.65 1.31 -0.45
CA VAL A 51 -1.89 0.91 0.23
C VAL A 51 -2.99 1.94 -0.01
N ASN A 52 -2.69 3.23 0.12
CA ASN A 52 -3.67 4.30 -0.09
C ASN A 52 -4.16 4.36 -1.54
N TYR A 53 -3.24 4.21 -2.50
CA TYR A 53 -3.56 4.24 -3.92
C TYR A 53 -4.43 3.05 -4.36
N LEU A 54 -4.05 1.84 -3.97
CA LEU A 54 -4.83 0.62 -4.22
C LEU A 54 -6.21 0.72 -3.56
N THR A 55 -6.27 1.18 -2.31
CA THR A 55 -7.54 1.34 -1.58
C THR A 55 -8.44 2.36 -2.27
N SER A 56 -7.90 3.48 -2.77
CA SER A 56 -8.67 4.49 -3.52
C SER A 56 -9.30 3.88 -4.77
N CYS A 57 -8.51 3.17 -5.58
CA CYS A 57 -9.00 2.53 -6.80
C CYS A 57 -10.06 1.44 -6.49
N ALA A 58 -9.83 0.61 -5.47
CA ALA A 58 -10.79 -0.40 -5.04
C ALA A 58 -12.09 0.22 -4.51
N ALA A 59 -12.01 1.35 -3.78
CA ALA A 59 -13.17 2.09 -3.32
C ALA A 59 -13.96 2.70 -4.49
N GLU A 60 -13.28 3.21 -5.51
CA GLU A 60 -13.92 3.68 -6.74
C GLU A 60 -14.63 2.54 -7.47
N ASN A 61 -14.04 1.34 -7.56
CA ASN A 61 -14.68 0.14 -8.13
C ASN A 61 -15.97 -0.24 -7.37
N ALA A 62 -15.90 -0.26 -6.04
CA ALA A 62 -17.08 -0.53 -5.21
C ALA A 62 -18.18 0.53 -5.41
N ALA A 63 -17.80 1.81 -5.46
CA ALA A 63 -18.72 2.92 -5.68
C ALA A 63 -19.37 2.88 -7.07
N ARG A 64 -18.60 2.57 -8.13
CA ARG A 64 -19.11 2.35 -9.50
C ARG A 64 -20.15 1.23 -9.55
N SER A 65 -20.03 0.25 -8.66
CA SER A 65 -20.99 -0.86 -8.50
C SER A 65 -22.12 -0.57 -7.49
N ASN A 66 -22.28 0.68 -7.05
CA ASN A 66 -23.25 1.12 -6.05
C ASN A 66 -23.15 0.37 -4.70
N LYS A 67 -21.95 -0.10 -4.36
CA LYS A 67 -21.64 -0.74 -3.07
C LYS A 67 -21.01 0.29 -2.12
N LYS A 68 -21.32 0.17 -0.83
CA LYS A 68 -20.71 1.01 0.23
C LYS A 68 -19.56 0.33 0.96
N THR A 69 -19.27 -0.92 0.61
CA THR A 69 -18.24 -1.76 1.23
C THR A 69 -17.32 -2.26 0.14
N VAL A 70 -16.02 -2.08 0.35
CA VAL A 70 -14.99 -2.65 -0.53
C VAL A 70 -14.93 -4.16 -0.27
N MET A 71 -15.13 -4.93 -1.33
CA MET A 71 -15.09 -6.39 -1.31
C MET A 71 -13.77 -6.89 -1.93
N PRO A 72 -13.34 -8.14 -1.67
CA PRO A 72 -12.10 -8.68 -2.25
C PRO A 72 -12.02 -8.54 -3.78
N LYS A 73 -13.14 -8.77 -4.49
CA LYS A 73 -13.21 -8.58 -5.94
C LYS A 73 -12.83 -7.16 -6.36
N ASP A 74 -13.27 -6.14 -5.63
CA ASP A 74 -12.99 -4.74 -5.98
C ASP A 74 -11.48 -4.44 -5.84
N VAL A 75 -10.78 -5.14 -4.94
CA VAL A 75 -9.31 -5.08 -4.80
C VAL A 75 -8.61 -5.84 -5.93
N PHE A 76 -9.09 -7.02 -6.32
CA PHE A 76 -8.51 -7.78 -7.44
C PHE A 76 -8.65 -7.02 -8.76
N ASP A 77 -9.83 -6.46 -9.02
CA ASP A 77 -10.08 -5.61 -10.19
C ASP A 77 -9.13 -4.39 -10.18
N ALA A 78 -8.94 -3.75 -9.02
CA ALA A 78 -8.01 -2.62 -8.88
C ALA A 78 -6.54 -3.03 -9.12
N MET A 79 -6.12 -4.21 -8.65
CA MET A 79 -4.77 -4.73 -8.94
C MET A 79 -4.53 -4.90 -10.44
N ALA A 80 -5.55 -5.31 -11.20
CA ALA A 80 -5.44 -5.41 -12.65
C ALA A 80 -5.42 -4.02 -13.32
N GLU A 81 -6.32 -3.11 -12.92
CA GLU A 81 -6.40 -1.74 -13.44
C GLU A 81 -5.10 -0.94 -13.21
N LEU A 82 -4.43 -1.18 -12.08
CA LEU A 82 -3.18 -0.55 -11.71
C LEU A 82 -1.93 -1.28 -12.25
N GLU A 83 -2.11 -2.22 -13.19
CA GLU A 83 -1.02 -2.97 -13.85
C GLU A 83 -0.19 -3.85 -12.89
N PHE A 84 -0.77 -4.29 -11.77
CA PHE A 84 -0.18 -5.24 -10.80
C PHE A 84 -0.74 -6.67 -10.95
N GLU A 85 -1.22 -7.03 -12.13
CA GLU A 85 -1.82 -8.35 -12.45
C GLU A 85 -0.93 -9.53 -12.04
N ALA A 86 0.39 -9.37 -12.12
CA ALA A 86 1.36 -10.39 -11.72
C ALA A 86 1.25 -10.82 -10.24
N PHE A 87 0.62 -10.01 -9.38
CA PHE A 87 0.44 -10.32 -7.96
C PHE A 87 -0.85 -11.11 -7.68
N LEU A 88 -1.80 -11.15 -8.63
CA LEU A 88 -3.10 -11.78 -8.46
C LEU A 88 -3.01 -13.26 -8.05
N PRO A 89 -2.20 -14.13 -8.69
CA PRO A 89 -2.18 -15.55 -8.34
C PRO A 89 -1.82 -15.81 -6.88
N ARG A 90 -0.92 -14.99 -6.32
CA ARG A 90 -0.51 -15.11 -4.91
C ARG A 90 -1.56 -14.54 -3.97
N LEU A 91 -2.19 -13.43 -4.36
CA LEU A 91 -3.17 -12.70 -3.56
C LEU A 91 -4.50 -13.47 -3.47
N GLU A 92 -4.97 -14.05 -4.57
CA GLU A 92 -6.19 -14.87 -4.61
C GLU A 92 -6.07 -16.15 -3.76
N ALA A 93 -4.86 -16.69 -3.61
CA ALA A 93 -4.60 -17.86 -2.76
C ALA A 93 -4.72 -17.58 -1.24
N GLU A 94 -4.87 -16.31 -0.83
CA GLU A 94 -5.03 -15.91 0.58
C GLU A 94 -6.50 -15.70 0.98
N VAL A 95 -7.45 -15.90 0.07
CA VAL A 95 -8.90 -15.71 0.29
C VAL A 95 -9.63 -17.04 0.18
#